data_AF-A0AAR2KHX1-F1
#
_entry.id   AF-A0AAR2KHX1-F1
#
_cell.length_a   1.000
_cell.length_b   1.000
_cell.length_c   1.000
_cell.angle_alpha   90.00
_cell.angle_beta   90.00
_cell.angle_gamma   90.00
#
_symmetry.space_group_name_H-M   'P 1'
#
loop_
_entity.id
_entity.type
_entity.pdbx_description
1 polymer ?
#
loop_
_entity_poly.entity_id
_entity_poly.type
_entity_poly.pdbx_seq_one_letter_code
_entity_poly.pdbx_strand_id
1 'polypeptide(L)'
;MQTCWLNYYTWYKYKKHRDSSYLLFNYTRRLQVEEEQYRTSSLPAIPNPFPELCSPASSPTLCPGSLPPSQPSGKYIIKIFNEDGMVKVVEILANMTARDLCQLLVYKSHCVDDNSWALVEHHPAMGLERCLEDHELVMQVQASMTSESKFLFRKNYAKYEFFKNPLNFFPEQMVAWCQESNRSIPPSQLLQNFLNSTSCPEIQGYLYMKETGRKSWKKLYVLLRRSGLYFSTKGTSKEPRHLQLLADLEDSNIYTVIAGKKLHNAPAEYEFCIKPNKVRSEQKEMRMFCAEDEQSRTCWMTAFRLFKYGILLYQNYKIPQQRKALLSHFSTPRSVSENSLVAMDFSGRIGRVIDNPVEAQSAAVEEGHAWRKRSQRMNNLGSPSPLHPSSLSGVIHKTQLWFHGRITREESHKMILQQGQVDGLFLLRDSQSNPKAFVLTLCHHQKSKHFQILPCEEDGQVFFSLDDGTTKFTDLIQLVEFYQLNRGVLPCRLKHPCTTVAL
;
A
#
# COMPACT_ATOMS: atom_id res chain seq x y z
N MET A 1 -20.85 -32.62 14.24
CA MET A 1 -21.72 -31.43 14.05
C MET A 1 -21.04 -30.07 14.32
N GLN A 2 -19.89 -29.97 15.02
CA GLN A 2 -19.16 -28.70 15.21
C GLN A 2 -18.16 -28.34 14.10
N THR A 3 -17.72 -29.31 13.29
CA THR A 3 -16.87 -29.08 12.10
C THR A 3 -17.60 -28.38 10.94
N CYS A 4 -18.93 -28.37 10.95
CA CYS A 4 -19.72 -27.56 10.01
C CYS A 4 -19.80 -26.08 10.41
N TRP A 5 -19.55 -25.71 11.67
CA TRP A 5 -19.71 -24.33 12.15
C TRP A 5 -18.54 -23.40 11.84
N LEU A 6 -17.29 -23.89 11.88
CA LEU A 6 -16.11 -23.08 11.49
C LEU A 6 -16.10 -22.72 10.00
N ASN A 7 -16.48 -23.68 9.15
CA ASN A 7 -16.62 -23.47 7.71
C ASN A 7 -17.82 -22.54 7.39
N TYR A 8 -18.91 -22.61 8.16
CA TYR A 8 -20.03 -21.69 7.98
C TYR A 8 -19.67 -20.27 8.43
N TYR A 9 -18.94 -20.07 9.53
CA TYR A 9 -18.60 -18.71 10.00
C TYR A 9 -17.60 -17.97 9.10
N THR A 10 -16.60 -18.68 8.58
CA THR A 10 -15.65 -18.12 7.59
C THR A 10 -16.34 -17.87 6.25
N TRP A 11 -17.13 -18.83 5.75
CA TRP A 11 -17.90 -18.66 4.50
C TRP A 11 -18.99 -17.58 4.60
N TYR A 12 -19.66 -17.44 5.75
CA TYR A 12 -20.73 -16.44 5.97
C TYR A 12 -20.16 -15.02 6.16
N LYS A 13 -18.98 -14.87 6.80
CA LYS A 13 -18.22 -13.60 6.78
C LYS A 13 -17.77 -13.24 5.36
N TYR A 14 -17.32 -14.22 4.58
CA TYR A 14 -16.85 -14.03 3.20
C TYR A 14 -18.01 -13.70 2.23
N LYS A 15 -19.18 -14.33 2.38
CA LYS A 15 -20.37 -14.12 1.53
C LYS A 15 -21.11 -12.82 1.84
N LYS A 16 -21.26 -12.45 3.12
CA LYS A 16 -21.98 -11.22 3.52
C LYS A 16 -21.22 -9.94 3.14
N HIS A 17 -19.88 -9.98 3.09
CA HIS A 17 -19.05 -8.89 2.55
C HIS A 17 -19.17 -8.79 1.02
N ARG A 18 -19.31 -9.92 0.32
CA ARG A 18 -19.36 -10.05 -1.14
C ARG A 18 -20.63 -9.50 -1.79
N ASP A 19 -21.80 -9.76 -1.19
CA ASP A 19 -23.09 -9.33 -1.75
C ASP A 19 -23.37 -7.83 -1.49
N SER A 20 -22.86 -7.29 -0.38
CA SER A 20 -22.97 -5.86 -0.03
C SER A 20 -22.08 -4.99 -0.93
N SER A 21 -20.87 -5.44 -1.28
CA SER A 21 -19.96 -4.71 -2.16
C SER A 21 -20.45 -4.64 -3.62
N TYR A 22 -21.17 -5.63 -4.12
CA TYR A 22 -21.71 -5.66 -5.49
C TYR A 22 -22.91 -4.71 -5.68
N LEU A 23 -23.84 -4.68 -4.72
CA LEU A 23 -24.97 -3.76 -4.73
C LEU A 23 -24.50 -2.32 -4.50
N LEU A 24 -23.53 -2.11 -3.62
CA LEU A 24 -22.94 -0.80 -3.37
C LEU A 24 -22.11 -0.29 -4.56
N PHE A 25 -21.36 -1.14 -5.27
CA PHE A 25 -20.63 -0.73 -6.48
C PHE A 25 -21.57 -0.20 -7.56
N ASN A 26 -22.67 -0.91 -7.83
CA ASN A 26 -23.66 -0.47 -8.81
C ASN A 26 -24.42 0.77 -8.32
N TYR A 27 -24.73 0.87 -7.02
CA TYR A 27 -25.44 2.01 -6.41
C TYR A 27 -24.58 3.28 -6.35
N THR A 28 -23.31 3.19 -5.92
CA THR A 28 -22.38 4.34 -5.88
C THR A 28 -22.03 4.83 -7.29
N ARG A 29 -21.90 3.91 -8.26
CA ARG A 29 -21.76 4.29 -9.68
C ARG A 29 -23.02 4.99 -10.20
N ARG A 30 -24.22 4.52 -9.82
CA ARG A 30 -25.49 5.16 -10.19
C ARG A 30 -25.62 6.56 -9.59
N LEU A 31 -25.25 6.72 -8.32
CA LEU A 31 -25.25 8.02 -7.64
C LEU A 31 -24.22 8.99 -8.22
N GLN A 32 -23.02 8.55 -8.60
CA GLN A 32 -22.05 9.42 -9.27
C GLN A 32 -22.52 9.87 -10.66
N VAL A 33 -23.21 8.99 -11.40
CA VAL A 33 -23.81 9.34 -12.70
C VAL A 33 -25.01 10.28 -12.53
N GLU A 34 -25.84 10.09 -11.49
CA GLU A 34 -26.95 11.01 -11.15
C GLU A 34 -26.42 12.37 -10.64
N GLU A 35 -25.38 12.40 -9.82
CA GLU A 35 -24.81 13.64 -9.27
C GLU A 35 -24.08 14.47 -10.35
N GLU A 36 -23.49 13.83 -11.37
CA GLU A 36 -22.99 14.51 -12.58
C GLU A 36 -24.12 15.04 -13.49
N GLN A 37 -25.27 14.36 -13.55
CA GLN A 37 -26.45 14.83 -14.29
C GLN A 37 -27.16 16.00 -13.58
N TYR A 38 -27.19 16.02 -12.24
CA TYR A 38 -27.80 17.11 -11.46
C TYR A 38 -26.93 18.38 -11.36
N ARG A 39 -25.64 18.31 -11.69
CA ARG A 39 -24.78 19.51 -11.80
C ARG A 39 -24.83 20.22 -13.15
N THR A 40 -25.54 19.67 -14.15
CA THR A 40 -25.67 20.30 -15.48
C THR A 40 -27.09 20.70 -15.88
N SER A 41 -28.10 20.56 -15.00
CA SER A 41 -29.45 21.05 -15.28
C SER A 41 -29.66 22.48 -14.73
N SER A 42 -29.25 23.49 -15.47
CA SER A 42 -29.86 24.83 -15.33
C SER A 42 -31.30 24.78 -15.88
N LEU A 43 -32.25 25.35 -15.14
CA LEU A 43 -33.66 25.50 -15.53
C LEU A 43 -33.81 26.12 -16.94
N PRO A 44 -34.86 25.79 -17.71
CA PRO A 44 -35.08 26.40 -19.02
C PRO A 44 -35.27 27.91 -18.86
N ALA A 45 -34.43 28.68 -19.55
CA ALA A 45 -34.52 30.13 -19.59
C ALA A 45 -35.83 30.55 -20.29
N ILE A 46 -36.59 31.43 -19.62
CA ILE A 46 -37.74 32.14 -20.18
C ILE A 46 -37.25 32.95 -21.40
N PRO A 47 -37.92 32.92 -22.56
CA PRO A 47 -37.50 33.70 -23.72
C PRO A 47 -37.50 35.20 -23.42
N ASN A 48 -36.38 35.87 -23.70
CA ASN A 48 -36.24 37.32 -23.62
C ASN A 48 -37.21 38.01 -24.61
N PRO A 49 -38.11 38.91 -24.16
CA PRO A 49 -39.12 39.53 -25.03
C PRO A 49 -38.61 40.64 -25.96
N PHE A 50 -37.33 41.02 -25.92
CA PHE A 50 -36.77 42.08 -26.78
C PHE A 50 -35.39 41.72 -27.36
N PRO A 51 -35.32 41.19 -28.61
CA PRO A 51 -34.05 40.76 -29.22
C PRO A 51 -33.26 41.86 -29.94
N GLU A 52 -33.81 43.04 -30.17
CA GLU A 52 -33.30 43.97 -31.20
C GLU A 52 -32.25 45.00 -30.73
N LEU A 53 -31.83 45.01 -29.46
CA LEU A 53 -31.04 46.13 -28.94
C LEU A 53 -29.58 45.84 -28.55
N CYS A 54 -29.05 44.64 -28.77
CA CYS A 54 -27.66 44.35 -28.39
C CYS A 54 -26.90 43.50 -29.42
N SER A 55 -26.32 44.15 -30.43
CA SER A 55 -25.07 43.78 -31.11
C SER A 55 -24.55 45.03 -31.84
N PRO A 56 -23.26 45.42 -31.77
CA PRO A 56 -22.14 44.64 -32.35
C PRO A 56 -20.80 44.83 -31.55
N ALA A 57 -19.61 44.28 -31.84
CA ALA A 57 -19.00 43.58 -32.98
C ALA A 57 -17.86 42.65 -32.49
N SER A 58 -17.59 41.60 -33.27
CA SER A 58 -16.40 40.70 -33.28
C SER A 58 -16.31 39.58 -32.22
N SER A 59 -17.06 38.51 -32.47
CA SER A 59 -16.62 37.13 -32.17
C SER A 59 -16.81 36.29 -33.45
N PRO A 60 -15.87 35.40 -33.82
CA PRO A 60 -15.95 34.65 -35.07
C PRO A 60 -17.10 33.62 -35.03
N THR A 61 -17.83 33.58 -36.14
CA THR A 61 -18.97 32.72 -36.45
C THR A 61 -18.60 31.23 -36.41
N LEU A 62 -19.26 30.47 -35.55
CA LEU A 62 -19.27 29.00 -35.62
C LEU A 62 -20.31 28.54 -36.66
N CYS A 63 -19.85 27.76 -37.63
CA CYS A 63 -20.70 27.06 -38.58
C CYS A 63 -21.52 25.96 -37.86
N PRO A 64 -22.79 25.71 -38.26
CA PRO A 64 -23.60 24.63 -37.71
C PRO A 64 -23.20 23.30 -38.36
N GLY A 65 -22.38 22.51 -37.67
CA GLY A 65 -21.93 21.23 -38.21
C GLY A 65 -20.82 20.55 -37.41
N SER A 66 -20.92 20.50 -36.09
CA SER A 66 -20.08 19.60 -35.30
C SER A 66 -20.78 19.27 -33.99
N LEU A 67 -21.50 18.14 -34.00
CA LEU A 67 -21.64 17.35 -32.78
C LEU A 67 -20.22 17.15 -32.20
N PRO A 68 -20.00 17.26 -30.88
CA PRO A 68 -18.72 16.85 -30.31
C PRO A 68 -18.48 15.40 -30.73
N PRO A 69 -17.29 15.02 -31.20
CA PRO A 69 -17.01 13.64 -31.55
C PRO A 69 -17.33 12.81 -30.31
N SER A 70 -18.27 11.87 -30.44
CA SER A 70 -18.51 10.84 -29.45
C SER A 70 -17.15 10.32 -29.01
N GLN A 71 -16.80 10.48 -27.74
CA GLN A 71 -15.59 9.84 -27.20
C GLN A 71 -15.67 8.36 -27.62
N PRO A 72 -14.63 7.81 -28.27
CA PRO A 72 -14.69 6.43 -28.70
C PRO A 72 -14.92 5.59 -27.45
N SER A 73 -16.05 4.90 -27.38
CA SER A 73 -16.36 3.85 -26.41
C SER A 73 -15.51 2.62 -26.69
N GLY A 74 -14.21 2.84 -26.93
CA GLY A 74 -13.21 1.85 -27.23
C GLY A 74 -12.96 1.01 -26.00
N LYS A 75 -13.22 -0.28 -26.13
CA LYS A 75 -12.74 -1.30 -25.22
C LYS A 75 -11.30 -1.61 -25.59
N TYR A 76 -10.40 -1.58 -24.62
CA TYR A 76 -8.98 -1.87 -24.80
C TYR A 76 -8.60 -3.13 -24.06
N ILE A 77 -7.74 -3.94 -24.66
CA ILE A 77 -7.23 -5.16 -24.04
C ILE A 77 -5.83 -4.89 -23.53
N ILE A 78 -5.60 -5.16 -22.24
CA ILE A 78 -4.32 -4.96 -21.58
C ILE A 78 -3.86 -6.23 -20.87
N LYS A 79 -2.53 -6.37 -20.73
CA LYS A 79 -1.89 -7.50 -20.03
C LYS A 79 -1.41 -7.03 -18.66
N ILE A 80 -1.91 -7.67 -17.61
CA ILE A 80 -1.51 -7.45 -16.23
C ILE A 80 -0.72 -8.65 -15.76
N PHE A 81 0.45 -8.42 -15.20
CA PHE A 81 1.36 -9.44 -14.72
C PHE A 81 1.33 -9.48 -13.18
N ASN A 82 1.48 -10.65 -12.58
CA ASN A 82 1.77 -10.75 -11.15
C ASN A 82 3.29 -10.79 -10.92
N GLU A 83 3.71 -10.90 -9.66
CA GLU A 83 5.13 -10.94 -9.28
C GLU A 83 5.85 -12.20 -9.77
N ASP A 84 5.10 -13.29 -10.01
CA ASP A 84 5.61 -14.58 -10.52
C ASP A 84 5.61 -14.66 -12.06
N GLY A 85 5.21 -13.60 -12.75
CA GLY A 85 5.17 -13.51 -14.21
C GLY A 85 3.94 -14.12 -14.87
N MET A 86 2.97 -14.63 -14.11
CA MET A 86 1.66 -15.03 -14.62
C MET A 86 0.91 -13.81 -15.15
N VAL A 87 0.16 -14.01 -16.23
CA VAL A 87 -0.49 -12.93 -16.98
C VAL A 87 -1.99 -13.09 -16.95
N LYS A 88 -2.69 -12.00 -16.65
CA LYS A 88 -4.13 -11.85 -16.81
C LYS A 88 -4.40 -10.80 -17.88
N VAL A 89 -5.21 -11.19 -18.86
CA VAL A 89 -5.68 -10.28 -19.90
C VAL A 89 -7.01 -9.69 -19.46
N VAL A 90 -7.13 -8.36 -19.50
CA VAL A 90 -8.31 -7.64 -19.01
C VAL A 90 -8.78 -6.64 -20.07
N GLU A 91 -10.08 -6.61 -20.31
CA GLU A 91 -10.75 -5.56 -21.08
C GLU A 91 -11.01 -4.35 -20.18
N ILE A 92 -10.57 -3.16 -20.60
CA ILE A 92 -10.75 -1.90 -19.88
C ILE A 92 -11.35 -0.81 -20.79
N LEU A 93 -11.95 0.20 -20.17
CA LEU A 93 -12.43 1.40 -20.87
C LEU A 93 -11.35 2.48 -20.88
N ALA A 94 -11.44 3.41 -21.85
CA ALA A 94 -10.50 4.52 -22.00
C ALA A 94 -10.32 5.38 -20.73
N ASN A 95 -11.39 5.54 -19.95
CA ASN A 95 -11.46 6.38 -18.76
C ASN A 95 -11.18 5.63 -17.45
N MET A 96 -10.78 4.34 -17.49
CA MET A 96 -10.47 3.62 -16.27
C MET A 96 -9.20 4.15 -15.61
N THR A 97 -9.33 4.52 -14.34
CA THR A 97 -8.21 4.91 -13.49
C THR A 97 -7.45 3.68 -12.99
N ALA A 98 -6.22 3.88 -12.51
CA ALA A 98 -5.43 2.83 -11.87
C ALA A 98 -6.18 2.18 -10.70
N ARG A 99 -6.96 2.97 -9.95
CA ARG A 99 -7.82 2.47 -8.88
C ARG A 99 -8.94 1.57 -9.40
N ASP A 100 -9.66 1.99 -10.42
CA ASP A 100 -10.78 1.22 -10.97
C ASP A 100 -10.31 -0.16 -11.40
N LEU A 101 -9.15 -0.21 -12.06
CA LEU A 101 -8.54 -1.46 -12.48
C LEU A 101 -8.04 -2.29 -11.29
N CYS A 102 -7.42 -1.68 -10.27
CA CYS A 102 -7.07 -2.41 -9.05
C CYS A 102 -8.31 -3.04 -8.40
N GLN A 103 -9.42 -2.32 -8.26
CA GLN A 103 -10.66 -2.84 -7.69
C GLN A 103 -11.24 -3.99 -8.52
N LEU A 104 -11.20 -3.87 -9.85
CA LEU A 104 -11.61 -4.93 -10.76
C LEU A 104 -10.76 -6.21 -10.57
N LEU A 105 -9.44 -6.05 -10.44
CA LEU A 105 -8.52 -7.17 -10.23
C LEU A 105 -8.71 -7.83 -8.87
N VAL A 106 -8.86 -7.03 -7.80
CA VAL A 106 -9.17 -7.54 -6.45
C VAL A 106 -10.44 -8.37 -6.47
N TYR A 107 -11.50 -7.88 -7.12
CA TYR A 107 -12.76 -8.61 -7.27
C TYR A 107 -12.58 -9.92 -8.05
N LYS A 108 -11.94 -9.85 -9.22
CA LYS A 108 -11.75 -11.01 -10.12
C LYS A 108 -10.80 -12.07 -9.56
N SER A 109 -9.88 -11.69 -8.68
CA SER A 109 -8.88 -12.58 -8.08
C SER A 109 -9.20 -12.92 -6.62
N HIS A 110 -10.43 -12.59 -6.16
CA HIS A 110 -10.92 -12.92 -4.82
C HIS A 110 -9.99 -12.48 -3.67
N CYS A 111 -9.33 -11.34 -3.86
CA CYS A 111 -8.41 -10.77 -2.90
C CYS A 111 -9.16 -9.94 -1.84
N VAL A 112 -8.54 -9.76 -0.67
CA VAL A 112 -9.04 -8.82 0.34
C VAL A 112 -8.76 -7.39 -0.12
N ASP A 113 -9.78 -6.54 -0.13
CA ASP A 113 -9.60 -5.11 -0.38
C ASP A 113 -9.12 -4.39 0.89
N ASP A 114 -7.80 -4.23 0.99
CA ASP A 114 -7.12 -3.54 2.09
C ASP A 114 -6.55 -2.17 1.68
N ASN A 115 -6.84 -1.70 0.46
CA ASN A 115 -6.32 -0.46 -0.15
C ASN A 115 -4.78 -0.38 -0.28
N SER A 116 -4.08 -1.51 -0.14
CA SER A 116 -2.65 -1.59 -0.42
C SER A 116 -2.36 -1.97 -1.87
N TRP A 117 -3.37 -2.37 -2.64
CA TRP A 117 -3.21 -2.76 -4.04
C TRP A 117 -2.76 -1.59 -4.93
N ALA A 118 -1.82 -1.87 -5.82
CA ALA A 118 -1.29 -0.92 -6.78
C ALA A 118 -1.02 -1.58 -8.13
N LEU A 119 -1.18 -0.79 -9.19
CA LEU A 119 -0.60 -1.08 -10.48
C LEU A 119 0.80 -0.48 -10.55
N VAL A 120 1.72 -1.22 -11.14
CA VAL A 120 3.11 -0.81 -11.29
C VAL A 120 3.43 -0.72 -12.77
N GLU A 121 3.89 0.43 -13.23
CA GLU A 121 4.57 0.59 -14.51
C GLU A 121 5.98 0.05 -14.36
N HIS A 122 6.30 -1.03 -15.08
CA HIS A 122 7.57 -1.72 -14.98
C HIS A 122 8.27 -1.72 -16.35
N HIS A 123 9.53 -1.29 -16.36
CA HIS A 123 10.39 -1.21 -17.54
C HIS A 123 11.62 -2.12 -17.36
N PRO A 124 11.53 -3.41 -17.75
CA PRO A 124 12.62 -4.38 -17.52
C PRO A 124 13.94 -3.95 -18.16
N ALA A 125 13.90 -3.48 -19.42
CA ALA A 125 15.08 -3.10 -20.18
C ALA A 125 15.82 -1.89 -19.58
N MET A 126 15.10 -1.00 -18.89
CA MET A 126 15.68 0.15 -18.19
C MET A 126 15.97 -0.13 -16.71
N GLY A 127 15.47 -1.25 -16.17
CA GLY A 127 15.54 -1.56 -14.76
C GLY A 127 14.84 -0.50 -13.90
N LEU A 128 13.68 -0.03 -14.34
CA LEU A 128 12.89 1.00 -13.65
C LEU A 128 11.48 0.48 -13.34
N GLU A 129 10.93 0.90 -12.21
CA GLU A 129 9.51 0.73 -11.94
C GLU A 129 8.93 1.85 -11.07
N ARG A 130 7.63 2.11 -11.19
CA ARG A 130 6.89 3.00 -10.30
C ARG A 130 5.47 2.50 -10.09
N CYS A 131 4.91 2.75 -8.92
CA CYS A 131 3.47 2.59 -8.73
C CYS A 131 2.73 3.73 -9.44
N LEU A 132 1.63 3.41 -10.12
CA LEU A 132 0.69 4.41 -10.58
C LEU A 132 -0.07 4.97 -9.37
N GLU A 133 -0.33 6.27 -9.40
CA GLU A 133 -1.26 6.91 -8.50
C GLU A 133 -2.70 6.56 -8.89
N ASP A 134 -3.57 6.46 -7.89
CA ASP A 134 -4.94 5.96 -8.07
C ASP A 134 -5.78 6.71 -9.10
N HIS A 135 -5.48 7.99 -9.34
CA HIS A 135 -6.20 8.85 -10.28
C HIS A 135 -5.64 8.77 -11.71
N GLU A 136 -4.46 8.19 -11.92
CA GLU A 136 -3.85 8.11 -13.25
C GLU A 136 -4.70 7.23 -14.17
N LEU A 137 -4.91 7.67 -15.41
CA LEU A 137 -5.61 6.91 -16.43
C LEU A 137 -4.66 5.83 -17.00
N VAL A 138 -5.08 4.57 -16.90
CA VAL A 138 -4.24 3.42 -17.32
C VAL A 138 -3.85 3.54 -18.79
N MET A 139 -4.77 3.98 -19.65
CA MET A 139 -4.52 4.14 -21.08
C MET A 139 -3.51 5.26 -21.40
N GLN A 140 -3.48 6.33 -20.61
CA GLN A 140 -2.50 7.39 -20.79
C GLN A 140 -1.09 6.91 -20.43
N VAL A 141 -0.96 6.13 -19.36
CA VAL A 141 0.31 5.51 -18.98
C VAL A 141 0.74 4.48 -20.03
N GLN A 142 -0.17 3.63 -20.50
CA GLN A 142 0.16 2.64 -21.54
C GLN A 142 0.65 3.30 -22.83
N ALA A 143 0.11 4.46 -23.21
CA ALA A 143 0.53 5.19 -24.40
C ALA A 143 1.97 5.75 -24.33
N SER A 144 2.55 5.87 -23.13
CA SER A 144 3.95 6.30 -22.94
C SER A 144 4.92 5.14 -22.73
N MET A 145 4.42 3.91 -22.54
CA MET A 145 5.21 2.71 -22.32
C MET A 145 5.84 2.16 -23.61
N THR A 146 6.94 1.42 -23.48
CA THR A 146 7.55 0.67 -24.59
C THR A 146 6.92 -0.71 -24.74
N SER A 147 7.18 -1.40 -25.86
CA SER A 147 6.68 -2.77 -26.10
C SER A 147 7.11 -3.79 -25.05
N GLU A 148 8.29 -3.60 -24.45
CA GLU A 148 8.86 -4.48 -23.41
C GLU A 148 8.33 -4.15 -22.00
N SER A 149 7.63 -3.03 -21.85
CA SER A 149 7.13 -2.57 -20.57
C SER A 149 5.88 -3.35 -20.16
N LYS A 150 5.68 -3.50 -18.86
CA LYS A 150 4.63 -4.33 -18.28
C LYS A 150 3.89 -3.59 -17.19
N PHE A 151 2.59 -3.85 -17.06
CA PHE A 151 1.86 -3.53 -15.84
C PHE A 151 1.96 -4.70 -14.87
N LEU A 152 2.45 -4.45 -13.66
CA LEU A 152 2.38 -5.43 -12.57
C LEU A 152 1.23 -5.08 -11.62
N PHE A 153 0.63 -6.08 -11.01
CA PHE A 153 -0.35 -5.93 -9.94
C PHE A 153 0.17 -6.56 -8.66
N ARG A 154 0.41 -5.73 -7.64
CA ARG A 154 0.92 -6.17 -6.33
C ARG A 154 0.49 -5.23 -5.21
N LYS A 155 0.79 -5.62 -3.97
CA LYS A 155 0.62 -4.74 -2.81
C LYS A 155 1.73 -3.71 -2.71
N ASN A 156 1.42 -2.55 -2.16
CA ASN A 156 2.35 -1.52 -1.74
C ASN A 156 1.81 -0.85 -0.46
N TYR A 157 2.28 -1.31 0.69
CA TYR A 157 1.88 -0.81 2.00
C TYR A 157 2.43 0.59 2.32
N ALA A 158 3.52 0.99 1.66
CA ALA A 158 4.21 2.28 1.83
C ALA A 158 3.58 3.41 1.01
N LYS A 159 2.66 3.11 0.08
CA LYS A 159 2.05 4.05 -0.88
C LYS A 159 1.62 5.40 -0.28
N TYR A 160 1.08 5.37 0.94
CA TYR A 160 0.52 6.53 1.65
C TYR A 160 1.12 6.73 3.06
N GLU A 161 2.33 6.25 3.31
CA GLU A 161 2.90 6.25 4.67
C GLU A 161 3.06 7.68 5.23
N PHE A 162 3.41 8.65 4.39
CA PHE A 162 3.43 10.08 4.76
C PHE A 162 2.10 10.55 5.35
N PHE A 163 0.95 10.16 4.80
CA PHE A 163 -0.34 10.61 5.32
C PHE A 163 -0.77 9.86 6.59
N LYS A 164 -0.16 8.72 6.91
CA LYS A 164 -0.40 8.00 8.16
C LYS A 164 0.43 8.59 9.30
N ASN A 165 1.66 9.02 9.03
CA ASN A 165 2.59 9.56 10.03
C ASN A 165 3.36 10.78 9.49
N PRO A 166 2.71 11.93 9.23
CA PRO A 166 3.33 13.06 8.53
C PRO A 166 4.46 13.73 9.31
N LEU A 167 4.38 13.77 10.64
CA LEU A 167 5.34 14.49 11.48
C LEU A 167 6.74 13.87 11.48
N ASN A 168 6.80 12.54 11.49
CA ASN A 168 8.06 11.81 11.61
C ASN A 168 8.54 11.27 10.26
N PHE A 169 7.90 11.68 9.16
CA PHE A 169 8.19 11.14 7.84
C PHE A 169 9.48 11.73 7.26
N PHE A 170 9.64 13.06 7.33
CA PHE A 170 10.82 13.75 6.82
C PHE A 170 11.79 14.06 7.96
N PRO A 171 13.12 13.85 7.76
CA PRO A 171 14.12 14.37 8.67
C PRO A 171 14.04 15.91 8.76
N GLU A 172 14.25 16.48 9.95
CA GLU A 172 14.12 17.92 10.19
C GLU A 172 15.00 18.76 9.26
N GLN A 173 16.24 18.31 9.00
CA GLN A 173 17.18 18.99 8.12
C GLN A 173 16.79 18.98 6.64
N MET A 174 15.90 18.07 6.25
CA MET A 174 15.47 17.89 4.86
C MET A 174 14.38 18.88 4.46
N VAL A 175 13.61 19.42 5.40
CA VAL A 175 12.53 20.37 5.15
C VAL A 175 12.98 21.75 5.63
N ALA A 176 13.21 22.70 4.72
CA ALA A 176 13.82 23.99 5.06
C ALA A 176 13.07 24.77 6.15
N TRP A 177 11.74 24.62 6.22
CA TRP A 177 10.89 25.31 7.21
C TRP A 177 11.10 24.83 8.65
N CYS A 178 11.48 23.57 8.84
CA CYS A 178 11.79 23.04 10.17
C CYS A 178 13.02 23.71 10.80
N GLN A 179 13.82 24.43 10.01
CA GLN A 179 15.00 25.15 10.51
C GLN A 179 14.70 26.58 10.97
N GLU A 180 13.58 27.17 10.54
CA GLU A 180 13.28 28.60 10.75
C GLU A 180 12.37 28.87 11.96
N SER A 181 11.60 27.88 12.43
CA SER A 181 10.72 28.03 13.58
C SER A 181 11.12 27.11 14.74
N ASN A 182 11.63 27.66 15.84
CA ASN A 182 11.85 26.97 17.13
C ASN A 182 10.54 26.46 17.81
N ARG A 183 9.44 26.26 17.05
CA ARG A 183 8.14 25.80 17.55
C ARG A 183 7.77 24.48 16.87
N SER A 184 7.28 23.54 17.66
CA SER A 184 6.67 22.30 17.16
C SER A 184 5.47 22.64 16.28
N ILE A 185 5.50 22.19 15.02
CA ILE A 185 4.44 22.43 14.03
C ILE A 185 3.34 21.39 14.22
N PRO A 186 2.07 21.78 14.36
CA PRO A 186 0.96 20.84 14.40
C PRO A 186 0.90 19.96 13.14
N PRO A 187 0.60 18.65 13.25
CA PRO A 187 0.53 17.75 12.10
C PRO A 187 -0.41 18.21 10.98
N SER A 188 -1.53 18.85 11.36
CA SER A 188 -2.49 19.42 10.42
C SER A 188 -1.89 20.55 9.58
N GLN A 189 -1.05 21.38 10.18
CA GLN A 189 -0.40 22.50 9.50
C GLN A 189 0.70 22.01 8.56
N LEU A 190 1.49 21.00 8.97
CA LEU A 190 2.50 20.38 8.10
C LEU A 190 1.86 19.80 6.84
N LEU A 191 0.80 19.00 7.01
CA LEU A 191 0.08 18.43 5.88
C LEU A 191 -0.55 19.52 5.00
N GLN A 192 -1.19 20.53 5.60
CA GLN A 192 -1.75 21.65 4.84
C GLN A 192 -0.70 22.38 4.01
N ASN A 193 0.52 22.57 4.54
CA ASN A 193 1.59 23.25 3.80
C ASN A 193 2.02 22.43 2.57
N PHE A 194 2.19 21.12 2.69
CA PHE A 194 2.51 20.26 1.55
C PHE A 194 1.40 20.22 0.50
N LEU A 195 0.14 20.31 0.92
CA LEU A 195 -1.02 20.29 0.01
C LEU A 195 -1.36 21.66 -0.56
N ASN A 196 -0.97 22.74 0.11
CA ASN A 196 -1.19 24.08 -0.34
C ASN A 196 -0.14 24.47 -1.37
N SER A 197 -0.63 24.79 -2.55
CA SER A 197 0.19 25.12 -3.69
C SER A 197 1.07 26.37 -3.46
N THR A 198 0.63 27.33 -2.64
CA THR A 198 1.34 28.61 -2.41
C THR A 198 2.36 28.55 -1.28
N SER A 199 2.31 27.55 -0.40
CA SER A 199 3.12 27.47 0.83
C SER A 199 3.87 26.13 0.97
N CYS A 200 4.14 25.47 -0.16
CA CYS A 200 4.82 24.17 -0.17
C CYS A 200 6.29 24.33 0.28
N PRO A 201 6.73 23.60 1.32
CA PRO A 201 8.06 23.80 1.90
C PRO A 201 9.16 23.28 0.98
N GLU A 202 10.28 24.00 0.89
CA GLU A 202 11.45 23.52 0.13
C GLU A 202 12.04 22.25 0.76
N ILE A 203 12.30 21.25 -0.08
CA ILE A 203 12.97 20.02 0.32
C ILE A 203 14.42 20.08 -0.15
N GLN A 204 15.36 19.74 0.73
CA GLN A 204 16.78 19.95 0.51
C GLN A 204 17.62 18.79 1.04
N GLY A 205 18.80 18.58 0.47
CA GLY A 205 19.75 17.59 0.98
C GLY A 205 20.78 17.17 -0.04
N TYR A 206 21.71 16.32 0.38
CA TYR A 206 22.70 15.76 -0.53
C TYR A 206 22.17 14.51 -1.23
N LEU A 207 22.43 14.42 -2.53
CA LEU A 207 22.22 13.22 -3.34
C LEU A 207 23.45 12.99 -4.23
N TYR A 208 23.73 11.73 -4.54
CA TYR A 208 24.65 11.40 -5.62
C TYR A 208 23.88 11.40 -6.93
N MET A 209 24.35 12.14 -7.92
CA MET A 209 23.78 12.13 -9.27
C MET A 209 24.77 11.50 -10.24
N LYS A 210 24.28 10.63 -11.11
CA LYS A 210 25.10 10.02 -12.16
C LYS A 210 25.43 11.07 -13.23
N GLU A 211 26.69 11.14 -13.62
CA GLU A 211 27.10 12.02 -14.71
C GLU A 211 26.63 11.48 -16.07
N THR A 212 26.09 12.37 -16.91
CA THR A 212 25.55 12.00 -18.23
C THR A 212 26.65 11.39 -19.10
N GLY A 213 26.39 10.20 -19.65
CA GLY A 213 27.34 9.48 -20.51
C GLY A 213 28.54 8.86 -19.79
N ARG A 214 28.62 8.95 -18.45
CA ARG A 214 29.72 8.40 -17.64
C ARG A 214 29.21 7.40 -16.61
N LYS A 215 30.14 6.63 -16.03
CA LYS A 215 29.88 5.70 -14.91
C LYS A 215 30.19 6.32 -13.54
N SER A 216 30.59 7.59 -13.51
CA SER A 216 30.92 8.36 -12.33
C SER A 216 29.69 9.00 -11.71
N TRP A 217 29.76 9.21 -10.39
CA TRP A 217 28.72 9.81 -9.58
C TRP A 217 29.27 11.04 -8.88
N LYS A 218 28.47 12.10 -8.78
CA LYS A 218 28.84 13.34 -8.12
C LYS A 218 27.86 13.62 -6.97
N LYS A 219 28.40 13.87 -5.77
CA LYS A 219 27.59 14.34 -4.63
C LYS A 219 27.23 15.80 -4.86
N LEU A 220 25.94 16.10 -4.88
CA LEU A 220 25.38 17.43 -5.13
C LEU A 220 24.42 17.80 -4.01
N TYR A 221 24.36 19.09 -3.68
CA TYR A 221 23.31 19.64 -2.83
C TYR A 221 22.09 19.94 -3.71
N VAL A 222 21.01 19.19 -3.49
CA VAL A 222 19.80 19.19 -4.30
C VAL A 222 18.67 19.89 -3.55
N LEU A 223 17.83 20.63 -4.28
CA LEU A 223 16.67 21.34 -3.77
C LEU A 223 15.46 21.04 -4.65
N LEU A 224 14.35 20.65 -4.04
CA LEU A 224 13.06 20.50 -4.71
C LEU A 224 12.17 21.68 -4.34
N ARG A 225 11.73 22.38 -5.39
CA ARG A 225 10.78 23.49 -5.35
C ARG A 225 9.61 23.17 -6.27
N ARG A 226 8.55 23.98 -6.18
CA ARG A 226 7.37 23.82 -7.03
C ARG A 226 7.69 23.89 -8.52
N SER A 227 8.65 24.72 -8.89
CA SER A 227 9.09 24.91 -10.28
C SER A 227 10.02 23.81 -10.80
N GLY A 228 10.46 22.86 -9.96
CA GLY A 228 11.38 21.83 -10.40
C GLY A 228 12.35 21.33 -9.34
N LEU A 229 13.15 20.35 -9.74
CA LEU A 229 14.30 19.87 -8.99
C LEU A 229 15.55 20.60 -9.46
N TYR A 230 16.34 21.13 -8.53
CA TYR A 230 17.55 21.91 -8.78
C TYR A 230 18.74 21.32 -8.04
N PHE A 231 19.96 21.65 -8.47
CA PHE A 231 21.15 21.49 -7.65
C PHE A 231 21.96 22.79 -7.55
N SER A 232 22.72 22.92 -6.47
CA SER A 232 23.65 24.02 -6.27
C SER A 232 24.98 23.78 -6.96
N THR A 233 25.45 24.74 -7.73
CA THR A 233 26.79 24.76 -8.33
C THR A 233 27.86 25.27 -7.36
N LYS A 234 27.46 25.83 -6.20
CA LYS A 234 28.35 26.40 -5.20
C LYS A 234 27.97 25.94 -3.78
N GLY A 235 28.53 24.82 -3.35
CA GLY A 235 28.30 24.27 -2.00
C GLY A 235 26.82 24.03 -1.73
N THR A 236 26.29 24.65 -0.68
CA THR A 236 24.87 24.61 -0.32
C THR A 236 24.13 25.92 -0.67
N SER A 237 24.73 26.78 -1.50
CA SER A 237 24.14 28.07 -1.84
C SER A 237 22.80 27.91 -2.54
N LYS A 238 21.81 28.69 -2.10
CA LYS A 238 20.45 28.73 -2.64
C LYS A 238 20.18 29.96 -3.52
N GLU A 239 21.21 30.77 -3.79
CA GLU A 239 21.08 31.94 -4.65
C GLU A 239 20.71 31.49 -6.08
N PRO A 240 19.76 32.16 -6.77
CA PRO A 240 19.31 31.76 -8.10
C PRO A 240 20.44 31.56 -9.12
N ARG A 241 21.50 32.37 -9.07
CA ARG A 241 22.68 32.25 -9.94
C ARG A 241 23.49 30.96 -9.76
N HIS A 242 23.37 30.32 -8.60
CA HIS A 242 24.03 29.06 -8.30
C HIS A 242 23.12 27.85 -8.50
N LEU A 243 21.85 28.04 -8.89
CA LEU A 243 20.91 26.94 -9.07
C LEU A 243 20.81 26.52 -10.53
N GLN A 244 20.99 25.24 -10.79
CA GLN A 244 20.76 24.64 -12.11
C GLN A 244 19.59 23.66 -12.05
N LEU A 245 18.65 23.80 -12.99
CA LEU A 245 17.49 22.93 -13.11
C LEU A 245 17.91 21.53 -13.60
N LEU A 246 17.44 20.50 -12.90
CA LEU A 246 17.66 19.09 -13.24
C LEU A 246 16.46 18.47 -13.96
N ALA A 247 15.25 18.75 -13.47
CA ALA A 247 14.03 18.16 -13.98
C ALA A 247 12.79 19.04 -13.67
N ASP A 248 11.89 19.08 -14.64
CA ASP A 248 10.53 19.60 -14.50
C ASP A 248 9.61 18.51 -13.91
N LEU A 249 8.71 18.90 -12.99
CA LEU A 249 7.84 17.97 -12.27
C LEU A 249 6.58 17.58 -13.05
N GLU A 250 6.06 18.46 -13.89
CA GLU A 250 4.82 18.22 -14.66
C GLU A 250 5.10 17.21 -15.77
N ASP A 251 6.20 17.41 -16.48
CA ASP A 251 6.62 16.62 -17.64
C ASP A 251 7.45 15.37 -17.27
N SER A 252 7.68 15.08 -16.00
CA SER A 252 8.50 13.92 -15.57
C SER A 252 7.83 13.04 -14.53
N ASN A 253 8.23 11.77 -14.47
CA ASN A 253 7.82 10.82 -13.45
C ASN A 253 9.04 10.28 -12.69
N ILE A 254 8.82 9.92 -11.42
CA ILE A 254 9.84 9.35 -10.55
C ILE A 254 9.70 7.83 -10.47
N TYR A 255 10.82 7.12 -10.57
CA TYR A 255 10.90 5.67 -10.64
C TYR A 255 11.92 5.15 -9.62
N THR A 256 11.63 4.01 -9.02
CA THR A 256 12.63 3.21 -8.32
C THR A 256 13.51 2.52 -9.35
N VAL A 257 14.83 2.51 -9.11
CA VAL A 257 15.76 1.72 -9.91
C VAL A 257 15.83 0.33 -9.30
N ILE A 258 15.49 -0.68 -10.12
CA ILE A 258 15.49 -2.10 -9.75
C ILE A 258 16.64 -2.88 -10.40
N ALA A 259 17.38 -2.24 -11.30
CA ALA A 259 18.63 -2.80 -11.79
C ALA A 259 19.63 -2.96 -10.63
N GLY A 260 20.27 -4.12 -10.51
CA GLY A 260 21.25 -4.34 -9.44
C GLY A 260 22.42 -3.36 -9.53
N LYS A 261 22.96 -2.98 -8.37
CA LYS A 261 24.10 -2.05 -8.15
C LYS A 261 25.25 -2.17 -9.18
N LYS A 262 25.49 -3.38 -9.70
CA LYS A 262 26.50 -3.68 -10.73
C LYS A 262 26.26 -2.97 -12.07
N LEU A 263 25.03 -2.60 -12.42
CA LEU A 263 24.72 -2.01 -13.73
C LEU A 263 25.17 -0.54 -13.84
N HIS A 264 25.17 0.19 -12.71
CA HIS A 264 25.41 1.64 -12.72
C HIS A 264 26.60 2.09 -11.87
N ASN A 265 27.26 1.16 -11.18
CA ASN A 265 28.38 1.46 -10.29
C ASN A 265 28.01 2.52 -9.24
N ALA A 266 26.79 2.40 -8.69
CA ALA A 266 26.24 3.36 -7.76
C ALA A 266 26.92 3.28 -6.38
N PRO A 267 27.04 4.42 -5.65
CA PRO A 267 27.64 4.44 -4.32
C PRO A 267 26.91 3.53 -3.32
N ALA A 268 25.57 3.51 -3.36
CA ALA A 268 24.70 2.70 -2.51
C ALA A 268 23.61 1.99 -3.33
N GLU A 269 22.74 1.22 -2.67
CA GLU A 269 21.66 0.46 -3.32
C GLU A 269 20.36 1.28 -3.46
N TYR A 270 20.32 2.48 -2.88
CA TYR A 270 19.12 3.30 -2.74
C TYR A 270 18.97 4.25 -3.94
N GLU A 271 18.91 3.67 -5.13
CA GLU A 271 18.81 4.39 -6.40
C GLU A 271 17.36 4.72 -6.79
N PHE A 272 17.16 5.89 -7.39
CA PHE A 272 15.91 6.30 -8.03
C PHE A 272 16.20 7.16 -9.27
N CYS A 273 15.21 7.31 -10.14
CA CYS A 273 15.37 7.96 -11.43
C CYS A 273 14.22 8.93 -11.70
N ILE A 274 14.51 10.05 -12.34
CA ILE A 274 13.50 10.93 -12.94
C ILE A 274 13.56 10.77 -14.46
N LYS A 275 12.45 10.34 -15.04
CA LYS A 275 12.29 10.09 -16.48
C LYS A 275 11.23 11.05 -17.03
N PRO A 276 11.57 11.89 -18.03
CA PRO A 276 10.59 12.72 -18.73
C PRO A 276 9.58 11.88 -19.52
N ASN A 277 8.33 12.32 -19.58
CA ASN A 277 7.22 11.62 -20.24
C ASN A 277 7.44 11.41 -21.75
N LYS A 278 8.13 12.36 -22.40
CA LYS A 278 8.41 12.36 -23.84
C LYS A 278 9.49 11.34 -24.24
N VAL A 279 10.25 10.83 -23.27
CA VAL A 279 11.38 9.91 -23.51
C VAL A 279 10.89 8.46 -23.47
N ARG A 280 10.78 7.86 -24.65
CA ARG A 280 10.40 6.44 -24.78
C ARG A 280 11.58 5.46 -24.66
N SER A 281 12.79 5.85 -25.06
CA SER A 281 13.90 4.86 -25.17
C SER A 281 15.32 5.39 -24.86
N GLU A 282 15.53 6.70 -24.71
CA GLU A 282 16.89 7.22 -24.58
C GLU A 282 17.34 7.34 -23.12
N GLN A 283 18.27 6.47 -22.70
CA GLN A 283 18.89 6.54 -21.38
C GLN A 283 19.64 7.85 -21.09
N LYS A 284 19.94 8.65 -22.13
CA LYS A 284 20.75 9.87 -22.02
C LYS A 284 20.03 11.03 -21.34
N GLU A 285 18.69 11.07 -21.40
CA GLU A 285 17.90 12.15 -20.81
C GLU A 285 17.38 11.84 -19.40
N MET A 286 17.50 10.58 -18.97
CA MET A 286 17.11 10.16 -17.63
C MET A 286 18.10 10.68 -16.58
N ARG A 287 17.58 11.17 -15.45
CA ARG A 287 18.39 11.65 -14.33
C ARG A 287 18.39 10.60 -13.23
N MET A 288 19.55 9.96 -13.04
CA MET A 288 19.75 8.91 -12.03
C MET A 288 20.31 9.52 -10.76
N PHE A 289 19.71 9.15 -9.62
CA PHE A 289 20.09 9.59 -8.29
C PHE A 289 20.32 8.38 -7.38
N CYS A 290 21.18 8.57 -6.39
CA CYS A 290 21.44 7.61 -5.33
C CYS A 290 21.43 8.34 -3.98
N ALA A 291 20.60 7.86 -3.06
CA ALA A 291 20.53 8.32 -1.68
C ALA A 291 21.54 7.55 -0.80
N GLU A 292 21.78 8.06 0.41
CA GLU A 292 22.68 7.42 1.38
C GLU A 292 22.03 6.22 2.09
N ASP A 293 20.71 6.27 2.29
CA ASP A 293 19.90 5.23 2.92
C ASP A 293 18.48 5.16 2.32
N GLU A 294 17.75 4.11 2.71
CA GLU A 294 16.37 3.85 2.26
C GLU A 294 15.39 4.95 2.70
N GLN A 295 15.59 5.52 3.89
CA GLN A 295 14.72 6.57 4.44
C GLN A 295 14.83 7.83 3.57
N SER A 296 16.05 8.24 3.24
CA SER A 296 16.33 9.38 2.37
C SER A 296 15.75 9.16 0.97
N ARG A 297 15.93 7.98 0.37
CA ARG A 297 15.29 7.64 -0.92
C ARG A 297 13.77 7.76 -0.84
N THR A 298 13.16 7.14 0.16
CA THR A 298 11.70 7.17 0.38
C THR A 298 11.18 8.58 0.56
N CYS A 299 11.92 9.42 1.31
CA CYS A 299 11.61 10.84 1.49
C CYS A 299 11.65 11.61 0.16
N TRP A 300 12.75 11.51 -0.60
CA TRP A 300 12.87 12.21 -1.89
C TRP A 300 11.79 11.80 -2.88
N MET A 301 11.52 10.50 -2.99
CA MET A 301 10.47 9.99 -3.87
C MET A 301 9.08 10.47 -3.46
N THR A 302 8.78 10.46 -2.15
CA THR A 302 7.50 10.94 -1.64
C THR A 302 7.34 12.44 -1.77
N ALA A 303 8.40 13.21 -1.53
CA ALA A 303 8.42 14.66 -1.75
C ALA A 303 8.12 14.98 -3.23
N PHE A 304 8.78 14.30 -4.17
CA PHE A 304 8.50 14.48 -5.60
C PHE A 304 7.02 14.22 -5.93
N ARG A 305 6.45 13.13 -5.41
CA ARG A 305 5.02 12.79 -5.58
C ARG A 305 4.10 13.85 -4.99
N LEU A 306 4.41 14.35 -3.79
CA LEU A 306 3.64 15.42 -3.14
C LEU A 306 3.67 16.71 -3.97
N PHE A 307 4.84 17.09 -4.49
CA PHE A 307 4.97 18.29 -5.32
C PHE A 307 4.28 18.15 -6.68
N LYS A 308 4.36 16.96 -7.30
CA LYS A 308 3.73 16.69 -8.60
C LYS A 308 2.21 16.62 -8.52
N TYR A 309 1.67 15.92 -7.53
CA TYR A 309 0.23 15.59 -7.47
C TYR A 309 -0.53 16.36 -6.40
N GLY A 310 0.14 16.88 -5.38
CA GLY A 310 -0.44 17.70 -4.32
C GLY A 310 -1.72 17.12 -3.72
N ILE A 311 -2.80 17.89 -3.80
CA ILE A 311 -4.11 17.53 -3.25
C ILE A 311 -4.71 16.26 -3.85
N LEU A 312 -4.42 15.93 -5.11
CA LEU A 312 -4.92 14.70 -5.75
C LEU A 312 -4.39 13.46 -5.01
N LEU A 313 -3.14 13.51 -4.54
CA LEU A 313 -2.54 12.40 -3.79
C LEU A 313 -3.21 12.20 -2.43
N TYR A 314 -3.61 13.29 -1.78
CA TYR A 314 -4.37 13.23 -0.52
C TYR A 314 -5.80 12.75 -0.73
N GLN A 315 -6.47 13.18 -1.80
CA GLN A 315 -7.79 12.67 -2.18
C GLN A 315 -7.75 11.16 -2.45
N ASN A 316 -6.71 10.69 -3.13
CA ASN A 316 -6.47 9.26 -3.31
C ASN A 316 -6.41 8.54 -1.96
N TYR A 317 -5.64 9.04 -1.00
CA TYR A 317 -5.57 8.45 0.35
C TYR A 317 -6.92 8.45 1.10
N LYS A 318 -7.75 9.48 0.92
CA LYS A 318 -9.00 9.66 1.68
C LYS A 318 -10.17 8.81 1.19
N ILE A 319 -10.27 8.53 -0.11
CA ILE A 319 -11.43 7.82 -0.69
C ILE A 319 -11.68 6.45 -0.03
N PRO A 320 -10.67 5.59 0.17
CA PRO A 320 -10.81 4.37 0.99
C PRO A 320 -11.41 4.58 2.38
N GLN A 321 -11.01 5.65 3.07
CA GLN A 321 -11.43 5.94 4.44
C GLN A 321 -12.89 6.38 4.47
N GLN A 322 -13.31 7.19 3.50
CA GLN A 322 -14.69 7.63 3.35
C GLN A 322 -15.63 6.48 3.02
N ARG A 323 -15.23 5.50 2.19
CA ARG A 323 -16.03 4.29 1.95
C ARG A 323 -16.24 3.48 3.24
N LYS A 324 -15.20 3.33 4.05
CA LYS A 324 -15.32 2.68 5.38
C LYS A 324 -16.26 3.47 6.32
N ALA A 325 -16.20 4.80 6.30
CA ALA A 325 -17.09 5.66 7.10
C ALA A 325 -18.56 5.58 6.63
N LEU A 326 -18.82 5.59 5.31
CA LEU A 326 -20.17 5.43 4.74
C LEU A 326 -20.76 4.05 5.05
N LEU A 327 -19.94 2.99 5.01
CA LEU A 327 -20.33 1.66 5.46
C LEU A 327 -20.63 1.61 6.96
N SER A 328 -20.04 2.50 7.76
CA SER A 328 -20.35 2.60 9.20
C SER A 328 -21.70 3.26 9.49
N HIS A 329 -22.22 4.09 8.57
CA HIS A 329 -23.54 4.73 8.67
C HIS A 329 -24.69 3.81 8.25
N PHE A 330 -24.43 2.77 7.45
CA PHE A 330 -25.36 1.66 7.27
C PHE A 330 -25.13 0.64 8.39
N SER A 331 -25.77 0.89 9.52
CA SER A 331 -25.85 -0.01 10.67
C SER A 331 -26.54 -1.33 10.30
N THR A 332 -25.78 -2.25 9.72
CA THR A 332 -25.90 -3.65 10.13
C THR A 332 -25.03 -3.83 11.38
N PRO A 333 -25.55 -4.39 12.49
CA PRO A 333 -24.81 -4.39 13.74
C PRO A 333 -23.61 -5.35 13.63
N ARG A 334 -22.41 -4.78 13.43
CA ARG A 334 -21.15 -5.09 14.14
C ARG A 334 -19.92 -4.48 13.42
N SER A 335 -19.34 -3.44 14.00
CA SER A 335 -17.88 -3.35 14.19
C SER A 335 -17.62 -2.58 15.48
N VAL A 336 -17.24 -3.31 16.52
CA VAL A 336 -16.90 -2.75 17.84
C VAL A 336 -15.53 -2.09 17.71
N SER A 337 -15.45 -0.81 18.09
CA SER A 337 -14.19 -0.08 18.29
C SER A 337 -13.26 -0.86 19.22
N GLU A 338 -11.95 -0.85 18.99
CA GLU A 338 -10.92 -1.45 19.87
C GLU A 338 -11.02 -0.94 21.33
N ASN A 339 -11.70 0.20 21.56
CA ASN A 339 -11.94 0.76 22.89
C ASN A 339 -13.32 0.38 23.50
N SER A 340 -14.11 -0.48 22.86
CA SER A 340 -15.43 -0.96 23.34
C SER A 340 -15.47 -2.47 23.57
N LEU A 341 -14.32 -3.13 23.72
CA LEU A 341 -14.31 -4.53 24.13
C LEU A 341 -14.78 -4.62 25.58
N VAL A 342 -15.98 -5.17 25.77
CA VAL A 342 -16.54 -5.50 27.09
C VAL A 342 -16.48 -7.01 27.29
N ALA A 343 -16.08 -7.45 28.48
CA ALA A 343 -16.12 -8.87 28.81
C ALA A 343 -17.58 -9.32 28.84
N MET A 344 -17.88 -10.51 28.29
CA MET A 344 -19.25 -11.04 28.18
C MET A 344 -19.31 -12.41 28.84
N ASP A 345 -20.35 -12.65 29.63
CA ASP A 345 -20.62 -13.92 30.29
C ASP A 345 -21.79 -14.64 29.59
N PHE A 346 -21.53 -15.88 29.13
CA PHE A 346 -22.51 -16.75 28.47
C PHE A 346 -22.85 -18.00 29.31
N SER A 347 -22.48 -18.03 30.59
CA SER A 347 -22.77 -19.15 31.49
C SER A 347 -24.28 -19.33 31.78
N GLY A 348 -25.09 -18.29 31.55
CA GLY A 348 -26.55 -18.31 31.67
C GLY A 348 -27.30 -18.59 30.36
N ARG A 349 -28.65 -18.61 30.40
CA ARG A 349 -29.51 -18.81 29.22
C ARG A 349 -29.49 -17.65 28.23
N ILE A 350 -29.04 -16.47 28.66
CA ILE A 350 -28.92 -15.24 27.86
C ILE A 350 -27.57 -14.63 28.21
N GLY A 351 -26.76 -14.30 27.19
CA GLY A 351 -25.45 -13.69 27.41
C GLY A 351 -25.58 -12.29 28.00
N ARG A 352 -24.78 -11.97 29.02
CA ARG A 352 -24.75 -10.66 29.67
C ARG A 352 -23.40 -9.97 29.50
N VAL A 353 -23.39 -8.64 29.54
CA VAL A 353 -22.17 -7.83 29.61
C VAL A 353 -21.67 -7.84 31.06
N ILE A 354 -20.36 -8.00 31.25
CA ILE A 354 -19.69 -7.87 32.55
C ILE A 354 -19.25 -6.41 32.70
N ASP A 355 -20.05 -5.62 33.40
CA ASP A 355 -19.78 -4.18 33.60
C ASP A 355 -18.80 -3.91 34.75
N ASN A 356 -18.62 -4.88 35.66
CA ASN A 356 -17.73 -4.75 36.81
C ASN A 356 -16.27 -5.08 36.42
N PRO A 357 -15.31 -4.14 36.56
CA PRO A 357 -13.93 -4.35 36.14
C PRO A 357 -13.20 -5.47 36.91
N VAL A 358 -13.54 -5.70 38.18
CA VAL A 358 -12.93 -6.77 38.99
C VAL A 358 -13.44 -8.14 38.54
N GLU A 359 -14.73 -8.23 38.21
CA GLU A 359 -15.34 -9.44 37.66
C GLU A 359 -14.79 -9.75 36.26
N ALA A 360 -14.61 -8.72 35.42
CA ALA A 360 -14.01 -8.86 34.10
C ALA A 360 -12.55 -9.34 34.19
N GLN A 361 -11.78 -8.83 35.15
CA GLN A 361 -10.41 -9.28 35.40
C GLN A 361 -10.38 -10.72 35.92
N SER A 362 -11.28 -11.09 36.83
CA SER A 362 -11.41 -12.48 37.31
C SER A 362 -11.82 -13.43 36.19
N ALA A 363 -12.78 -13.05 35.35
CA ALA A 363 -13.21 -13.82 34.20
C ALA A 363 -12.09 -13.98 33.15
N ALA A 364 -11.29 -12.94 32.91
CA ALA A 364 -10.13 -13.01 32.02
C ALA A 364 -9.03 -13.94 32.57
N VAL A 365 -8.78 -13.89 33.88
CA VAL A 365 -7.83 -14.80 34.56
C VAL A 365 -8.36 -16.23 34.51
N GLU A 366 -9.63 -16.45 34.84
CA GLU A 366 -10.29 -17.76 34.79
C GLU A 366 -10.34 -18.33 33.37
N GLU A 367 -10.66 -17.52 32.35
CA GLU A 367 -10.62 -17.90 30.95
C GLU A 367 -9.17 -18.22 30.51
N GLY A 368 -8.18 -17.45 30.95
CA GLY A 368 -6.76 -17.75 30.73
C GLY A 368 -6.31 -19.05 31.41
N HIS A 369 -6.87 -19.41 32.56
CA HIS A 369 -6.66 -20.72 33.21
C HIS A 369 -7.48 -21.84 32.55
N ALA A 370 -8.69 -21.55 32.05
CA ALA A 370 -9.57 -22.49 31.37
C ALA A 370 -9.07 -22.80 29.96
N TRP A 371 -8.44 -21.85 29.26
CA TRP A 371 -7.68 -22.07 28.02
C TRP A 371 -6.53 -23.03 28.26
N ARG A 372 -5.76 -22.81 29.35
CA ARG A 372 -4.70 -23.74 29.79
C ARG A 372 -5.25 -25.14 30.11
N LYS A 373 -6.41 -25.27 30.75
CA LYS A 373 -7.06 -26.56 31.06
C LYS A 373 -7.78 -27.21 29.86
N ARG A 374 -8.33 -26.44 28.92
CA ARG A 374 -9.03 -26.94 27.71
C ARG A 374 -8.03 -27.53 26.71
N SER A 375 -6.82 -26.97 26.66
CA SER A 375 -5.65 -27.58 26.02
C SER A 375 -5.39 -28.99 26.56
N GLN A 376 -5.53 -29.21 27.88
CA GLN A 376 -5.38 -30.54 28.48
C GLN A 376 -6.57 -31.50 28.27
N ARG A 377 -7.79 -31.00 28.01
CA ARG A 377 -8.97 -31.87 27.78
C ARG A 377 -9.11 -32.37 26.35
N MET A 378 -8.53 -31.69 25.35
CA MET A 378 -8.37 -32.28 24.01
C MET A 378 -7.45 -33.51 24.00
N ASN A 379 -6.67 -33.73 25.08
CA ASN A 379 -5.74 -34.85 25.22
C ASN A 379 -6.35 -36.12 25.86
N ASN A 380 -7.60 -36.13 26.34
CA ASN A 380 -8.16 -37.27 27.09
C ASN A 380 -9.31 -38.05 26.41
N LEU A 381 -9.55 -37.86 25.11
CA LEU A 381 -10.38 -38.75 24.29
C LEU A 381 -9.55 -39.37 23.15
N GLY A 382 -8.37 -39.88 23.51
CA GLY A 382 -7.56 -40.73 22.65
C GLY A 382 -7.63 -42.19 23.13
N SER A 383 -8.56 -42.97 22.59
CA SER A 383 -8.30 -44.41 22.45
C SER A 383 -7.47 -44.59 21.18
N PRO A 384 -6.32 -45.28 21.22
CA PRO A 384 -5.47 -45.42 20.06
C PRO A 384 -6.08 -46.47 19.12
N SER A 385 -6.59 -46.03 17.96
CA SER A 385 -6.66 -46.92 16.79
C SER A 385 -5.34 -46.77 16.01
N PRO A 386 -4.64 -47.86 15.62
CA PRO A 386 -3.24 -47.78 15.19
C PRO A 386 -3.00 -47.30 13.75
N LEU A 387 -3.97 -46.66 13.11
CA LEU A 387 -3.87 -46.31 11.69
C LEU A 387 -4.28 -44.85 11.48
N HIS A 388 -3.28 -44.03 11.11
CA HIS A 388 -3.33 -42.62 10.73
C HIS A 388 -3.21 -41.57 11.87
N PRO A 389 -2.03 -40.93 12.04
CA PRO A 389 -1.99 -39.61 12.66
C PRO A 389 -2.75 -38.63 11.77
N SER A 390 -3.63 -37.83 12.37
CA SER A 390 -4.46 -36.83 11.68
C SER A 390 -3.58 -35.74 11.04
N SER A 391 -3.22 -35.95 9.78
CA SER A 391 -2.29 -35.13 8.98
C SER A 391 -2.78 -33.71 8.62
N LEU A 392 -3.91 -33.27 9.17
CA LEU A 392 -4.55 -31.99 8.84
C LEU A 392 -3.96 -30.80 9.62
N SER A 393 -3.52 -31.00 10.88
CA SER A 393 -3.00 -29.90 11.72
C SER A 393 -1.64 -29.36 11.22
N GLY A 394 -0.77 -30.25 10.71
CA GLY A 394 0.58 -29.88 10.25
C GLY A 394 0.65 -29.12 8.91
N VAL A 395 -0.47 -28.77 8.28
CA VAL A 395 -0.50 -28.23 6.89
C VAL A 395 -1.32 -26.94 6.76
N ILE A 396 -2.09 -26.54 7.77
CA ILE A 396 -3.03 -25.38 7.65
C ILE A 396 -2.27 -24.06 7.42
N HIS A 397 -1.06 -23.93 7.95
CA HIS A 397 -0.22 -22.75 7.70
C HIS A 397 0.15 -22.61 6.21
N LYS A 398 0.20 -23.70 5.43
CA LYS A 398 0.54 -23.67 4.00
C LYS A 398 -0.52 -23.00 3.13
N THR A 399 -1.75 -22.86 3.64
CA THR A 399 -2.82 -22.14 2.95
C THR A 399 -2.86 -20.66 3.32
N GLN A 400 -1.96 -20.21 4.21
CA GLN A 400 -1.94 -18.82 4.68
C GLN A 400 -1.14 -17.95 3.72
N LEU A 401 -1.69 -16.78 3.38
CA LEU A 401 -1.08 -15.86 2.41
C LEU A 401 0.28 -15.29 2.86
N TRP A 402 0.57 -15.34 4.17
CA TRP A 402 1.84 -14.90 4.75
C TRP A 402 2.90 -16.00 4.76
N PHE A 403 2.58 -17.24 4.37
CA PHE A 403 3.51 -18.36 4.36
C PHE A 403 3.97 -18.68 2.93
N HIS A 404 5.29 -18.69 2.72
CA HIS A 404 5.89 -18.84 1.38
C HIS A 404 6.68 -20.14 1.20
N GLY A 405 6.69 -21.02 2.18
CA GLY A 405 7.42 -22.29 2.10
C GLY A 405 8.92 -22.08 1.85
N ARG A 406 9.47 -22.77 0.86
CA ARG A 406 10.92 -22.87 0.60
C ARG A 406 11.48 -21.70 -0.22
N ILE A 407 11.31 -20.49 0.26
CA ILE A 407 12.02 -19.32 -0.28
C ILE A 407 13.31 -19.04 0.49
N THR A 408 14.30 -18.52 -0.21
CA THR A 408 15.59 -18.08 0.32
C THR A 408 15.44 -16.83 1.18
N ARG A 409 16.48 -16.51 1.96
CA ARG A 409 16.56 -15.24 2.68
C ARG A 409 16.51 -14.06 1.72
N GLU A 410 17.20 -14.15 0.60
CA GLU A 410 17.32 -13.11 -0.42
C GLU A 410 15.98 -12.86 -1.13
N GLU A 411 15.26 -13.92 -1.49
CA GLU A 411 13.90 -13.81 -2.03
C GLU A 411 12.95 -13.17 -1.02
N SER A 412 12.98 -13.59 0.25
CA SER A 412 12.14 -12.98 1.28
C SER A 412 12.42 -11.48 1.43
N HIS A 413 13.69 -11.08 1.35
CA HIS A 413 14.07 -9.67 1.41
C HIS A 413 13.53 -8.89 0.19
N LYS A 414 13.66 -9.46 -1.01
CA LYS A 414 13.14 -8.86 -2.24
C LYS A 414 11.62 -8.63 -2.19
N MET A 415 10.88 -9.60 -1.66
CA MET A 415 9.41 -9.48 -1.52
C MET A 415 9.00 -8.37 -0.55
N ILE A 416 9.68 -8.27 0.60
CA ILE A 416 9.48 -7.18 1.56
C ILE A 416 9.75 -5.81 0.91
N LEU A 417 10.82 -5.70 0.11
CA LEU A 417 11.16 -4.48 -0.62
C LEU A 417 10.06 -4.10 -1.63
N GLN A 418 9.58 -5.06 -2.42
CA GLN A 418 8.60 -4.84 -3.49
C GLN A 418 7.23 -4.40 -2.97
N GLN A 419 6.83 -4.86 -1.77
CA GLN A 419 5.53 -4.53 -1.17
C GLN A 419 5.53 -3.31 -0.26
N GLY A 420 6.63 -2.55 -0.21
CA GLY A 420 6.75 -1.32 0.53
C GLY A 420 7.13 -1.54 2.00
N GLN A 421 8.34 -1.13 2.35
CA GLN A 421 8.99 -1.40 3.64
C GLN A 421 8.39 -0.59 4.79
N VAL A 422 7.22 -1.02 5.28
CA VAL A 422 6.56 -0.46 6.46
C VAL A 422 6.75 -1.35 7.69
N ASP A 423 6.62 -0.75 8.86
CA ASP A 423 6.69 -1.47 10.13
C ASP A 423 5.57 -2.51 10.26
N GLY A 424 5.96 -3.74 10.58
CA GLY A 424 5.02 -4.85 10.75
C GLY A 424 4.69 -5.59 9.46
N LEU A 425 5.31 -5.25 8.32
CA LEU A 425 5.26 -6.08 7.11
C LEU A 425 6.06 -7.37 7.34
N PHE A 426 5.44 -8.53 7.13
CA PHE A 426 6.04 -9.80 7.50
C PHE A 426 5.67 -10.96 6.57
N LEU A 427 6.50 -12.00 6.60
CA LEU A 427 6.20 -13.32 6.04
C LEU A 427 6.88 -14.42 6.84
N LEU A 428 6.38 -15.65 6.72
CA LEU A 428 7.01 -16.86 7.21
C LEU A 428 7.50 -17.72 6.04
N ARG A 429 8.62 -18.39 6.26
CA ARG A 429 9.23 -19.33 5.31
C ARG A 429 9.86 -20.50 6.05
N ASP A 430 10.12 -21.58 5.32
CA ASP A 430 10.90 -22.70 5.82
C ASP A 430 12.33 -22.25 6.12
N SER A 431 12.92 -22.75 7.20
CA SER A 431 14.33 -22.51 7.48
C SER A 431 15.22 -23.35 6.56
N GLN A 432 16.21 -22.72 5.95
CA GLN A 432 17.18 -23.41 5.09
C GLN A 432 18.25 -24.14 5.91
N SER A 433 18.53 -23.68 7.13
CA SER A 433 19.57 -24.26 7.99
C SER A 433 19.05 -25.30 8.98
N ASN A 434 17.76 -25.27 9.32
CA ASN A 434 17.13 -26.21 10.24
C ASN A 434 15.80 -26.73 9.65
N PRO A 435 15.74 -27.97 9.13
CA PRO A 435 14.54 -28.52 8.49
C PRO A 435 13.29 -28.60 9.34
N LYS A 436 13.41 -28.52 10.68
CA LYS A 436 12.25 -28.53 11.61
C LYS A 436 11.82 -27.12 12.04
N ALA A 437 12.54 -26.08 11.62
CA ALA A 437 12.30 -24.70 12.03
C ALA A 437 11.71 -23.86 10.90
N PHE A 438 11.10 -22.75 11.28
CA PHE A 438 10.62 -21.73 10.36
C PHE A 438 11.36 -20.42 10.61
N VAL A 439 11.24 -19.47 9.68
CA VAL A 439 11.80 -18.13 9.81
C VAL A 439 10.71 -17.11 9.60
N LEU A 440 10.48 -16.27 10.60
CA LEU A 440 9.71 -15.03 10.48
C LEU A 440 10.64 -13.94 9.92
N THR A 441 10.32 -13.43 8.75
CA THR A 441 10.96 -12.24 8.19
C THR A 441 10.04 -11.04 8.44
N LEU A 442 10.55 -10.02 9.12
CA LEU A 442 9.80 -8.85 9.58
C LEU A 442 10.52 -7.55 9.19
N CYS A 443 9.79 -6.63 8.58
CA CYS A 443 10.24 -5.27 8.31
C CYS A 443 10.00 -4.38 9.53
N HIS A 444 11.05 -3.67 9.95
CA HIS A 444 10.98 -2.64 10.97
C HIS A 444 12.06 -1.58 10.73
N HIS A 445 11.68 -0.30 10.77
CA HIS A 445 12.52 0.84 10.38
C HIS A 445 13.20 0.62 9.02
N GLN A 446 12.40 0.18 8.04
CA GLN A 446 12.83 -0.13 6.66
C GLN A 446 13.97 -1.16 6.55
N LYS A 447 14.16 -1.98 7.60
CA LYS A 447 15.14 -3.07 7.61
C LYS A 447 14.44 -4.40 7.80
N SER A 448 14.86 -5.39 7.02
CA SER A 448 14.40 -6.78 7.14
C SER A 448 15.16 -7.49 8.26
N LYS A 449 14.44 -7.97 9.27
CA LYS A 449 14.95 -8.79 10.37
C LYS A 449 14.41 -10.21 10.24
N HIS A 450 15.21 -11.21 10.61
CA HIS A 450 14.83 -12.61 10.52
C HIS A 450 14.90 -13.25 11.91
N PHE A 451 13.82 -13.91 12.32
CA PHE A 451 13.69 -14.55 13.62
C PHE A 451 13.43 -16.05 13.40
N GLN A 452 14.20 -16.90 14.07
CA GLN A 452 14.00 -18.35 14.00
C GLN A 452 12.84 -18.75 14.89
N ILE A 453 11.88 -19.45 14.31
CA ILE A 453 10.80 -20.12 15.04
C ILE A 453 11.25 -21.56 15.24
N LEU A 454 11.57 -21.91 16.47
CA LEU A 454 12.11 -23.23 16.82
C LEU A 454 11.01 -24.13 17.39
N PRO A 455 11.01 -25.42 17.02
CA PRO A 455 10.19 -26.41 17.70
C PRO A 455 10.77 -26.67 19.10
N CYS A 456 9.90 -26.77 20.09
CA CYS A 456 10.22 -27.24 21.44
C CYS A 456 9.28 -28.39 21.79
N GLU A 457 9.78 -29.38 22.51
CA GLU A 457 8.99 -30.53 22.96
C GLU A 457 8.70 -30.39 24.46
N GLU A 458 7.43 -30.52 24.82
CA GLU A 458 6.95 -30.55 26.21
C GLU A 458 5.85 -31.61 26.31
N ASP A 459 6.00 -32.54 27.26
CA ASP A 459 5.08 -33.66 27.48
C ASP A 459 4.76 -34.50 26.20
N GLY A 460 5.75 -34.64 25.31
CA GLY A 460 5.61 -35.37 24.04
C GLY A 460 4.84 -34.60 22.95
N GLN A 461 4.46 -33.35 23.21
CA GLN A 461 3.83 -32.46 22.24
C GLN A 461 4.85 -31.44 21.70
N VAL A 462 4.82 -31.19 20.40
CA VAL A 462 5.65 -30.17 19.75
C VAL A 462 4.93 -28.82 19.78
N PHE A 463 5.64 -27.80 20.23
CA PHE A 463 5.23 -26.39 20.20
C PHE A 463 6.23 -25.57 19.40
N PHE A 464 5.81 -24.39 18.95
CA PHE A 464 6.67 -23.41 18.28
C PHE A 464 6.91 -22.22 19.20
N SER A 465 8.14 -21.69 19.18
CA SER A 465 8.52 -20.53 19.99
C SER A 465 9.51 -19.62 19.25
N LEU A 466 9.48 -18.33 19.58
CA LEU A 466 10.40 -17.28 19.12
C LEU A 466 11.35 -16.80 20.24
N ASP A 467 11.19 -17.32 21.46
CA ASP A 467 11.78 -16.83 22.70
C ASP A 467 12.21 -17.98 23.62
N ASP A 468 12.89 -18.96 23.01
CA ASP A 468 13.49 -20.13 23.67
C ASP A 468 12.53 -20.90 24.58
N GLY A 469 11.27 -21.02 24.15
CA GLY A 469 10.23 -21.77 24.84
C GLY A 469 9.49 -20.98 25.94
N THR A 470 9.79 -19.69 26.12
CA THR A 470 9.06 -18.85 27.09
C THR A 470 7.59 -18.70 26.70
N THR A 471 7.34 -18.41 25.42
CA THR A 471 6.01 -18.39 24.82
C THR A 471 5.89 -19.52 23.81
N LYS A 472 4.93 -20.42 24.02
CA LYS A 472 4.72 -21.64 23.23
C LYS A 472 3.40 -21.59 22.47
N PHE A 473 3.42 -22.01 21.21
CA PHE A 473 2.26 -22.05 20.33
C PHE A 473 2.08 -23.44 19.75
N THR A 474 0.84 -23.92 19.63
CA THR A 474 0.56 -25.25 19.07
C THR A 474 0.79 -25.30 17.56
N ASP A 475 0.66 -24.17 16.88
CA ASP A 475 0.89 -24.03 15.45
C ASP A 475 1.32 -22.60 15.08
N LEU A 476 1.73 -22.42 13.83
CA LEU A 476 2.17 -21.12 13.31
C LEU A 476 1.04 -20.09 13.18
N ILE A 477 -0.23 -20.51 13.10
CA ILE A 477 -1.36 -19.59 12.99
C ILE A 477 -1.55 -18.90 14.33
N GLN A 478 -1.59 -19.66 15.42
CA GLN A 478 -1.68 -19.13 16.78
C GLN A 478 -0.51 -18.19 17.09
N LEU A 479 0.71 -18.57 16.66
CA LEU A 479 1.89 -17.71 16.79
C LEU A 479 1.68 -16.37 16.08
N VAL A 480 1.27 -16.39 14.80
CA VAL A 480 1.05 -15.17 14.03
C VAL A 480 -0.05 -14.31 14.64
N GLU A 481 -1.19 -14.90 15.02
CA GLU A 481 -2.30 -14.19 15.68
C GLU A 481 -1.86 -13.52 16.98
N PHE A 482 -1.07 -14.23 17.80
CA PHE A 482 -0.51 -13.67 19.02
C PHE A 482 0.37 -12.46 18.74
N TYR A 483 1.30 -12.56 17.77
CA TYR A 483 2.23 -11.46 17.45
C TYR A 483 1.61 -10.34 16.60
N GLN A 484 0.41 -10.56 16.05
CA GLN A 484 -0.42 -9.49 15.48
C GLN A 484 -1.01 -8.60 16.57
N LEU A 485 -1.41 -9.19 17.70
CA LEU A 485 -1.99 -8.47 18.83
C LEU A 485 -0.92 -7.94 19.79
N ASN A 486 0.15 -8.70 19.99
CA ASN A 486 1.17 -8.47 21.00
C ASN A 486 2.54 -8.28 20.36
N ARG A 487 3.34 -7.36 20.89
CA ARG A 487 4.72 -7.19 20.41
C ARG A 487 5.61 -8.37 20.84
N GLY A 488 5.48 -8.82 22.09
CA GLY A 488 6.37 -9.81 22.68
C GLY A 488 7.85 -9.43 22.48
N VAL A 489 8.65 -10.41 22.05
CA VAL A 489 10.08 -10.27 21.74
C VAL A 489 10.39 -9.57 20.41
N LEU A 490 9.38 -9.33 19.56
CA LEU A 490 9.58 -8.67 18.28
C LEU A 490 9.78 -7.16 18.46
N PRO A 491 10.41 -6.46 17.51
CA PRO A 491 10.57 -5.01 17.58
C PRO A 491 9.25 -4.25 17.38
N CYS A 492 8.30 -4.84 16.65
CA CYS A 492 6.95 -4.31 16.44
C CYS A 492 5.95 -5.46 16.23
N ARG A 493 4.65 -5.15 16.32
CA ARG A 493 3.58 -6.11 16.03
C ARG A 493 3.55 -6.47 14.55
N LEU A 494 3.13 -7.69 14.25
CA LEU A 494 2.82 -8.11 12.87
C LEU A 494 1.56 -7.38 12.41
N LYS A 495 1.61 -6.72 11.25
CA LYS A 495 0.49 -5.90 10.76
C LYS A 495 0.08 -6.26 9.34
N HIS A 496 1.07 -6.43 8.47
CA HIS A 496 0.84 -6.53 7.04
C HIS A 496 1.42 -7.85 6.53
N PRO A 497 0.60 -8.84 6.16
CA PRO A 497 1.11 -10.05 5.55
C PRO A 497 1.67 -9.71 4.17
N CYS A 498 2.92 -10.07 3.91
CA CYS A 498 3.48 -10.01 2.57
C CYS A 498 2.94 -11.21 1.78
N THR A 499 2.21 -10.94 0.70
CA THR A 499 1.40 -11.94 -0.03
C THR A 499 1.72 -11.94 -1.51
N THR A 500 1.88 -13.10 -2.14
CA THR A 500 1.88 -13.18 -3.61
C THR A 500 0.44 -13.31 -4.13
N VAL A 501 0.15 -12.67 -5.26
CA VAL A 501 -1.18 -12.75 -5.90
C VAL A 501 -1.17 -13.81 -6.98
N ALA A 502 -2.07 -14.77 -6.87
CA ALA A 502 -2.51 -15.54 -8.02
C ALA A 502 -3.51 -14.70 -8.81
N LEU A 503 -3.12 -14.26 -10.02
CA LEU A 503 -3.96 -13.41 -10.88
C LEU A 503 -5.05 -14.19 -11.59
#